data_AF-A0AAW6U4R2-F1
#
_entry.id   AF-A0AAW6U4R2-F1
#
_cell.length_a   1.000
_cell.length_b   1.000
_cell.length_c   1.000
_cell.angle_alpha   90.00
_cell.angle_beta   90.00
_cell.angle_gamma   90.00
#
_symmetry.space_group_name_H-M   'P 1'
#
loop_
_entity.id
_entity.type
_entity.pdbx_description
1 polymer ?
#
loop_
_entity_poly.entity_id
_entity_poly.type
_entity_poly.pdbx_seq_one_letter_code
_entity_poly.pdbx_strand_id
1 'polypeptide(L)'
;MKFIKQNMLIPFIFGVIFIIAFLIEPIDAIYHGFIAILMSPSILISDYLLIGGLSATLINVSLTVILNLILIKKLELKMTGPIFACLLTIAGFAFFGKNIFNAIPMYIGIYFYAKVTKTELKSYILVLLLSSGISPIVSYLMFGVGLEYFISIPLGIFVGLLVGFVLPSFNAHAIKFHQGYNLYNTGFSMGVLSMLLTGIISSFTVIERSAEVNNAYHFELLWSTIIVSIFLIIVAFIMDPKVYQKYNLILKRSGRLITDFPAIAGKEATILNVGVMGLFSIAIVLTLGIYINGPVMGGILTIVGFAAFGKHPLNSIPVVLGAMLAVLLTPLELTLGPILAIFFVTGLAPLAGKYGFIAGVIAGFIHLLITPLALAFQGGFDLYNNGFAAGFVAAVLSSLYAIFKPDDEDKTTKPV
;
A
#
# COMPACT_ATOMS: atom_id res chain seq x y z
N MET A 1 25.93 7.83 -10.26
CA MET A 1 24.76 8.68 -10.62
C MET A 1 23.74 8.03 -11.56
N LYS A 2 24.14 7.32 -12.64
CA LYS A 2 23.21 6.71 -13.64
C LYS A 2 22.27 5.64 -13.05
N PHE A 3 22.78 4.73 -12.23
CA PHE A 3 21.98 3.69 -11.52
C PHE A 3 20.94 4.29 -10.56
N ILE A 4 21.33 5.33 -9.83
CA ILE A 4 20.47 6.04 -8.86
C ILE A 4 19.32 6.77 -9.59
N LYS A 5 19.61 7.44 -10.72
CA LYS A 5 18.59 8.06 -11.58
C LYS A 5 17.66 7.02 -12.21
N GLN A 6 18.17 5.85 -12.59
CA GLN A 6 17.36 4.80 -13.20
C GLN A 6 16.35 4.17 -12.22
N ASN A 7 16.67 4.11 -10.93
CA ASN A 7 15.83 3.48 -9.92
C ASN A 7 15.08 4.47 -9.01
N MET A 8 14.93 5.72 -9.47
CA MET A 8 14.20 6.78 -8.76
C MET A 8 14.60 6.91 -7.28
N LEU A 9 15.91 6.81 -7.00
CA LEU A 9 16.52 6.95 -5.67
C LEU A 9 16.18 5.87 -4.63
N ILE A 10 15.30 4.89 -4.92
CA ILE A 10 14.84 3.89 -3.93
C ILE A 10 15.97 3.08 -3.29
N PRO A 11 16.92 2.49 -4.06
CA PRO A 11 18.02 1.75 -3.43
C PRO A 11 18.88 2.63 -2.52
N PHE A 12 19.02 3.92 -2.83
CA PHE A 12 19.79 4.86 -2.02
C PHE A 12 19.07 5.19 -0.72
N ILE A 13 17.78 5.55 -0.78
CA ILE A 13 16.97 5.91 0.39
C ILE A 13 16.95 4.77 1.40
N PHE A 14 16.58 3.56 0.98
CA PHE A 14 16.50 2.42 1.89
C PHE A 14 17.86 1.86 2.30
N GLY A 15 18.91 2.05 1.49
CA GLY A 15 20.28 1.77 1.92
C GLY A 15 20.74 2.69 3.05
N VAL A 16 20.41 3.98 2.97
CA VAL A 16 20.70 4.95 4.04
C VAL A 16 19.88 4.66 5.30
N ILE A 17 18.58 4.37 5.17
CA ILE A 17 17.72 3.99 6.31
C ILE A 17 18.28 2.76 7.02
N PHE A 18 18.71 1.73 6.27
CA PHE A 18 19.32 0.53 6.84
C PHE A 18 20.55 0.86 7.68
N ILE A 19 21.44 1.73 7.19
CA ILE A 19 22.64 2.15 7.92
C ILE A 19 22.26 2.95 9.16
N ILE A 20 21.35 3.92 9.04
CA ILE A 20 20.89 4.76 10.15
C ILE A 20 20.28 3.90 11.27
N ALA A 21 19.55 2.83 10.94
CA ALA A 21 18.93 1.97 11.95
C ALA A 21 19.95 1.37 12.94
N PHE A 22 21.17 1.04 12.51
CA PHE A 22 22.24 0.54 13.40
C PHE A 22 22.90 1.64 14.25
N LEU A 23 22.59 2.91 14.00
CA LEU A 23 23.16 4.06 14.72
C LEU A 23 22.23 4.61 15.81
N ILE A 24 20.95 4.20 15.84
CA ILE A 24 19.94 4.74 16.76
C ILE A 24 19.91 3.94 18.07
N GLU A 25 19.86 2.61 18.01
CA GLU A 25 19.73 1.74 19.19
C GLU A 25 20.86 0.69 19.26
N PRO A 26 21.18 0.18 20.47
CA PRO A 26 22.13 -0.92 20.65
C PRO A 26 21.76 -2.19 19.85
N ILE A 27 22.79 -2.95 19.43
CA ILE A 27 22.62 -4.15 18.59
C ILE A 27 21.78 -5.24 19.27
N ASP A 28 21.87 -5.38 20.59
CA ASP A 28 21.09 -6.33 21.38
C ASP A 28 19.59 -5.97 21.35
N ALA A 29 19.24 -4.71 21.56
CA ALA A 29 17.86 -4.22 21.46
C ALA A 29 17.30 -4.42 20.04
N ILE A 30 18.11 -4.12 19.02
CA ILE A 30 17.77 -4.37 17.62
C ILE A 30 17.47 -5.84 17.37
N TYR A 31 18.35 -6.74 17.84
CA TYR A 31 18.19 -8.18 17.62
C TYR A 31 16.91 -8.71 18.26
N HIS A 32 16.69 -8.40 19.54
CA HIS A 32 15.48 -8.84 20.25
C HIS A 32 14.21 -8.26 19.64
N GLY A 33 14.21 -6.97 19.29
CA GLY A 33 13.08 -6.33 18.62
C GLY A 33 12.79 -6.92 17.25
N PHE A 34 13.82 -7.26 16.47
CA PHE A 34 13.64 -7.85 15.15
C PHE A 34 13.07 -9.27 15.23
N ILE A 35 13.53 -10.08 16.18
CA ILE A 35 12.95 -11.41 16.44
C ILE A 35 11.49 -11.29 16.90
N ALA A 36 11.17 -10.33 17.77
CA ALA A 36 9.80 -10.07 18.21
C ALA A 36 8.88 -9.73 17.02
N ILE A 37 9.35 -8.91 16.07
CA ILE A 37 8.63 -8.61 14.83
C ILE A 37 8.36 -9.89 14.01
N LEU A 38 9.37 -10.74 13.82
CA LEU A 38 9.25 -11.96 13.01
C LEU A 38 8.29 -12.99 13.62
N MET A 39 8.24 -13.07 14.95
CA MET A 39 7.39 -14.01 15.70
C MET A 39 6.02 -13.42 16.09
N SER A 40 5.72 -12.17 15.69
CA SER A 40 4.44 -11.55 16.01
C SER A 40 3.29 -12.12 15.16
N PRO A 41 2.07 -12.29 15.72
CA PRO A 41 0.89 -12.73 14.98
C PRO A 41 0.46 -11.77 13.86
N SER A 42 0.84 -10.50 13.93
CA SER A 42 0.69 -9.50 12.86
C SER A 42 -0.76 -9.14 12.45
N ILE A 43 -1.77 -9.44 13.28
CA ILE A 43 -3.20 -9.16 13.00
C ILE A 43 -3.54 -7.67 13.19
N LEU A 44 -4.60 -7.20 12.50
CA LEU A 44 -5.32 -5.94 12.71
C LEU A 44 -4.39 -4.73 12.90
N ILE A 45 -3.39 -4.65 12.03
CA ILE A 45 -2.46 -3.52 11.96
C ILE A 45 -1.50 -3.46 13.16
N SER A 46 -0.93 -4.62 13.53
CA SER A 46 0.11 -4.74 14.56
C SER A 46 1.29 -3.79 14.31
N ASP A 47 1.43 -2.78 15.16
CA ASP A 47 2.47 -1.75 15.02
C ASP A 47 3.85 -2.29 15.41
N TYR A 48 4.77 -2.36 14.45
CA TYR A 48 6.12 -2.87 14.72
C TYR A 48 6.97 -1.90 15.52
N LEU A 49 6.64 -0.61 15.56
CA LEU A 49 7.27 0.33 16.47
C LEU A 49 6.94 0.03 17.93
N LEU A 50 5.77 -0.57 18.20
CA LEU A 50 5.40 -1.07 19.51
C LEU A 50 6.10 -2.40 19.82
N ILE A 51 6.14 -3.30 18.85
CA ILE A 51 6.65 -4.68 19.04
C ILE A 51 8.18 -4.73 19.13
N GLY A 52 8.88 -4.04 18.23
CA GLY A 52 10.33 -4.16 18.07
C GLY A 52 11.11 -2.87 18.31
N GLY A 53 10.44 -1.74 18.50
CA GLY A 53 11.10 -0.43 18.56
C GLY A 53 11.47 0.12 17.19
N LEU A 54 12.04 1.33 17.17
CA LEU A 54 12.29 2.06 15.93
C LEU A 54 13.32 1.36 15.04
N SER A 55 14.48 0.98 15.58
CA SER A 55 15.59 0.47 14.77
C SER A 55 15.29 -0.90 14.17
N ALA A 56 14.69 -1.81 14.95
CA ALA A 56 14.27 -3.12 14.45
C ALA A 56 13.21 -2.99 13.35
N THR A 57 12.27 -2.04 13.50
CA THR A 57 11.27 -1.75 12.48
C THR A 57 11.92 -1.23 11.20
N LEU A 58 12.85 -0.28 11.29
CA LEU A 58 13.56 0.27 10.13
C LEU A 58 14.43 -0.79 9.41
N ILE A 59 14.97 -1.76 10.16
CA ILE A 59 15.66 -2.93 9.58
C ILE A 59 14.67 -3.84 8.85
N ASN A 60 13.53 -4.16 9.44
CA ASN A 60 12.48 -4.95 8.78
C ASN A 60 12.02 -4.28 7.48
N VAL A 61 11.76 -2.97 7.52
CA VAL A 61 11.40 -2.15 6.35
C VAL A 61 12.47 -2.25 5.26
N SER A 62 13.71 -1.94 5.62
CA SER A 62 14.83 -1.91 4.68
C SER A 62 15.10 -3.28 4.05
N LEU A 63 15.15 -4.35 4.85
CA LEU A 63 15.39 -5.70 4.35
C LEU A 63 14.25 -6.18 3.45
N THR A 64 13.00 -5.89 3.81
CA THR A 64 11.84 -6.24 2.98
C THR A 64 11.92 -5.52 1.63
N VAL A 65 12.27 -4.24 1.59
CA VAL A 65 12.45 -3.50 0.32
C VAL A 65 13.65 -4.01 -0.47
N ILE A 66 14.79 -4.25 0.16
CA ILE A 66 16.00 -4.76 -0.48
C ILE A 66 15.76 -6.13 -1.11
N LEU A 67 15.06 -7.04 -0.44
CA LEU A 67 14.65 -8.33 -1.00
C LEU A 67 13.89 -8.16 -2.32
N ASN A 68 12.91 -7.25 -2.34
CA ASN A 68 12.11 -7.00 -3.53
C ASN A 68 12.90 -6.26 -4.63
N LEU A 69 13.83 -5.37 -4.29
CA LEU A 69 14.77 -4.78 -5.24
C LEU A 69 15.68 -5.83 -5.89
N ILE A 70 16.18 -6.80 -5.11
CA ILE A 70 16.97 -7.93 -5.62
C ILE A 70 16.13 -8.77 -6.58
N LEU A 71 14.86 -9.04 -6.24
CA LEU A 71 13.94 -9.77 -7.12
C LEU A 71 13.73 -9.04 -8.46
N ILE A 72 13.41 -7.74 -8.41
CA ILE A 72 13.24 -6.89 -9.60
C ILE A 72 14.51 -6.89 -10.47
N LYS A 73 15.69 -6.79 -9.85
CA LYS A 73 16.97 -6.83 -10.56
C LYS A 73 17.23 -8.19 -11.20
N LYS A 74 17.01 -9.30 -10.49
CA LYS A 74 17.17 -10.67 -11.01
C LYS A 74 16.22 -10.97 -12.17
N LEU A 75 15.04 -10.35 -12.16
CA LEU A 75 14.07 -10.43 -13.25
C LEU A 75 14.30 -9.37 -14.34
N GLU A 76 15.39 -8.59 -14.27
CA GLU A 76 15.76 -7.57 -15.26
C GLU A 76 14.64 -6.56 -15.55
N LEU A 77 13.85 -6.23 -14.53
CA LEU A 77 12.73 -5.32 -14.66
C LEU A 77 13.18 -3.86 -14.52
N LYS A 78 12.57 -2.97 -15.32
CA LYS A 78 12.78 -1.52 -15.22
C LYS A 78 11.95 -0.95 -14.08
N MET A 79 12.45 0.10 -13.43
CA MET A 79 11.66 0.86 -12.44
C MET A 79 10.59 1.71 -13.15
N THR A 80 9.36 1.19 -13.20
CA THR A 80 8.15 1.86 -13.68
C THR A 80 7.37 2.46 -12.51
N GLY A 81 6.39 3.33 -12.79
CA GLY A 81 5.50 3.88 -11.78
C GLY A 81 4.81 2.82 -10.91
N PRO A 82 4.19 1.77 -11.49
CA PRO A 82 3.60 0.67 -10.74
C PRO A 82 4.60 -0.05 -9.81
N ILE A 83 5.80 -0.36 -10.29
CA ILE A 83 6.82 -1.06 -9.48
C ILE A 83 7.28 -0.16 -8.33
N PHE A 84 7.48 1.14 -8.59
CA PHE A 84 7.78 2.13 -7.56
C PHE A 84 6.67 2.16 -6.50
N ALA A 85 5.41 2.25 -6.91
CA ALA A 85 4.27 2.24 -6.00
C ALA A 85 4.24 0.98 -5.13
N CYS A 86 4.49 -0.20 -5.72
CA CYS A 86 4.58 -1.46 -4.98
C CYS A 86 5.68 -1.43 -3.92
N LEU A 87 6.88 -0.97 -4.26
CA LEU A 87 8.02 -0.94 -3.31
C LEU A 87 7.78 -0.02 -2.12
N LEU A 88 7.23 1.18 -2.34
CA LEU A 88 6.90 2.09 -1.24
C LEU A 88 5.75 1.58 -0.38
N THR A 89 4.79 0.88 -0.99
CA THR A 89 3.70 0.27 -0.23
C THR A 89 4.19 -0.92 0.59
N ILE A 90 5.11 -1.73 0.05
CA ILE A 90 5.82 -2.76 0.80
C ILE A 90 6.58 -2.14 1.98
N ALA A 91 7.32 -1.04 1.73
CA ALA A 91 8.04 -0.33 2.78
C ALA A 91 7.08 0.15 3.88
N GLY A 92 5.97 0.76 3.49
CA GLY A 92 4.93 1.22 4.41
C GLY A 92 4.35 0.11 5.26
N PHE A 93 4.01 -1.01 4.65
CA PHE A 93 3.39 -2.13 5.38
C PHE A 93 4.44 -2.90 6.19
N ALA A 94 5.72 -2.76 5.89
CA ALA A 94 6.76 -3.31 6.74
C ALA A 94 6.93 -2.55 8.07
N PHE A 95 6.20 -1.44 8.29
CA PHE A 95 6.01 -0.86 9.62
C PHE A 95 4.90 -1.55 10.42
N PHE A 96 4.03 -2.35 9.78
CA PHE A 96 2.94 -3.05 10.48
C PHE A 96 2.48 -4.32 9.74
N GLY A 97 2.56 -5.46 10.40
CA GLY A 97 2.00 -6.74 9.92
C GLY A 97 2.71 -7.41 8.74
N LYS A 98 3.69 -6.77 8.09
CA LYS A 98 4.50 -7.38 7.01
C LYS A 98 5.95 -7.54 7.38
N ASN A 99 6.46 -8.75 7.28
CA ASN A 99 7.90 -9.01 7.43
C ASN A 99 8.37 -10.00 6.35
N ILE A 100 9.67 -10.23 6.29
CA ILE A 100 10.28 -11.10 5.27
C ILE A 100 9.75 -12.53 5.40
N PHE A 101 9.60 -13.02 6.63
CA PHE A 101 9.25 -14.40 6.91
C PHE A 101 7.82 -14.71 6.44
N ASN A 102 6.86 -13.84 6.74
CA ASN A 102 5.47 -14.03 6.34
C ASN A 102 5.23 -13.74 4.84
N ALA A 103 6.06 -12.91 4.20
CA ALA A 103 5.93 -12.59 2.77
C ALA A 103 6.42 -13.71 1.85
N ILE A 104 7.49 -14.44 2.21
CA ILE A 104 8.13 -15.43 1.33
C ILE A 104 7.16 -16.55 0.86
N PRO A 105 6.34 -17.17 1.72
CA PRO A 105 5.38 -18.19 1.27
C PRO A 105 4.44 -17.68 0.17
N MET A 106 3.98 -16.43 0.27
CA MET A 106 3.13 -15.80 -0.75
C MET A 106 3.84 -15.74 -2.11
N TYR A 107 5.11 -15.34 -2.11
CA TYR A 107 5.92 -15.19 -3.33
C TYR A 107 6.18 -16.54 -3.99
N ILE A 108 6.46 -17.57 -3.19
CA ILE A 108 6.67 -18.94 -3.68
C ILE A 108 5.37 -19.50 -4.26
N GLY A 109 4.21 -19.22 -3.64
CA GLY A 109 2.90 -19.60 -4.18
C GLY A 109 2.67 -19.06 -5.59
N ILE A 110 2.96 -17.76 -5.80
CA ILE A 110 2.85 -17.12 -7.12
C ILE A 110 3.85 -17.68 -8.12
N TYR A 111 5.06 -18.02 -7.68
CA TYR A 111 6.04 -18.72 -8.52
C TYR A 111 5.51 -20.08 -9.01
N PHE A 112 4.86 -20.85 -8.14
CA PHE A 112 4.22 -22.10 -8.55
C PHE A 112 3.04 -21.86 -9.50
N TYR A 113 2.24 -20.83 -9.29
CA TYR A 113 1.17 -20.45 -10.23
C TYR A 113 1.72 -20.16 -11.63
N ALA A 114 2.83 -19.41 -11.72
CA ALA A 114 3.48 -19.13 -13.00
C ALA A 114 3.98 -20.41 -13.69
N LYS A 115 4.56 -21.35 -12.93
CA LYS A 115 4.96 -22.66 -13.44
C LYS A 115 3.79 -23.48 -13.97
N VAL A 116 2.70 -23.57 -13.22
CA VAL A 116 1.52 -24.37 -13.59
C VAL A 116 0.85 -23.80 -14.84
N THR A 117 0.74 -22.47 -14.92
CA THR A 117 0.16 -21.78 -16.09
C THR A 117 1.13 -21.66 -17.26
N LYS A 118 2.38 -22.12 -17.11
CA LYS A 118 3.45 -22.03 -18.12
C LYS A 118 3.70 -20.59 -18.60
N THR A 119 3.64 -19.64 -17.69
CA THR A 119 3.88 -18.21 -17.95
C THR A 119 5.13 -17.74 -17.22
N GLU A 120 5.72 -16.65 -17.70
CA GLU A 120 6.88 -16.06 -17.03
C GLU A 120 6.45 -15.35 -15.73
N LEU A 121 7.25 -15.51 -14.67
CA LEU A 121 7.00 -14.83 -13.39
C LEU A 121 6.90 -13.30 -13.53
N LYS A 122 7.61 -12.73 -14.51
CA LYS A 122 7.61 -11.29 -14.80
C LYS A 122 6.20 -10.76 -15.11
N SER A 123 5.33 -11.59 -15.70
CA SER A 123 3.95 -11.23 -16.01
C SER A 123 3.09 -10.99 -14.76
N TYR A 124 3.49 -11.53 -13.61
CA TYR A 124 2.77 -11.39 -12.34
C TYR A 124 3.50 -10.51 -11.33
N ILE A 125 4.54 -9.76 -11.74
CA ILE A 125 5.38 -9.04 -10.77
C ILE A 125 4.59 -8.08 -9.87
N LEU A 126 3.61 -7.35 -10.40
CA LEU A 126 2.83 -6.40 -9.60
C LEU A 126 1.98 -7.12 -8.54
N VAL A 127 1.38 -8.25 -8.93
CA VAL A 127 0.63 -9.10 -8.00
C VAL A 127 1.58 -9.70 -6.96
N LEU A 128 2.75 -10.17 -7.38
CA LEU A 128 3.77 -10.73 -6.51
C LEU A 128 4.21 -9.73 -5.45
N LEU A 129 4.64 -8.54 -5.86
CA LEU A 129 5.11 -7.51 -4.94
C LEU A 129 4.03 -7.11 -3.92
N LEU A 130 2.77 -6.99 -4.36
CA LEU A 130 1.67 -6.59 -3.48
C LEU A 130 1.09 -7.75 -2.65
N SER A 131 1.32 -9.00 -3.02
CA SER A 131 0.73 -10.20 -2.38
C SER A 131 1.04 -10.34 -0.89
N SER A 132 2.16 -9.79 -0.45
CA SER A 132 2.51 -9.72 0.97
C SER A 132 1.53 -8.85 1.79
N GLY A 133 0.55 -8.19 1.16
CA GLY A 133 -0.53 -7.49 1.84
C GLY A 133 -1.43 -8.36 2.71
N ILE A 134 -1.56 -9.66 2.38
CA ILE A 134 -2.33 -10.62 3.17
C ILE A 134 -1.42 -11.57 3.97
N SER A 135 -0.10 -11.30 4.01
CA SER A 135 0.83 -12.14 4.77
C SER A 135 0.61 -12.21 6.28
N PRO A 136 -0.12 -11.28 6.96
CA PRO A 136 -0.57 -11.52 8.34
C PRO A 136 -1.25 -12.86 8.57
N ILE A 137 -1.93 -13.44 7.56
CA ILE A 137 -2.55 -14.77 7.70
C ILE A 137 -1.50 -15.85 8.02
N VAL A 138 -0.30 -15.73 7.44
CA VAL A 138 0.80 -16.67 7.65
C VAL A 138 1.30 -16.55 9.08
N SER A 139 1.65 -15.32 9.50
CA SER A 139 2.09 -15.04 10.87
C SER A 139 1.06 -15.47 11.92
N TYR A 140 -0.22 -15.19 11.68
CA TYR A 140 -1.28 -15.55 12.60
C TYR A 140 -1.42 -17.06 12.74
N LEU A 141 -1.44 -17.81 11.63
CA LEU A 141 -1.54 -19.27 11.67
C LEU A 141 -0.34 -19.91 12.38
N MET A 142 0.85 -19.28 12.30
CA MET A 142 2.06 -19.76 12.96
C MET A 142 2.09 -19.44 14.46
N PHE A 143 1.73 -18.22 14.85
CA PHE A 143 2.03 -17.68 16.17
C PHE A 143 0.82 -17.20 16.97
N GLY A 144 -0.35 -17.04 16.34
CA GLY A 144 -1.55 -16.47 16.96
C GLY A 144 -2.73 -17.42 17.15
N VAL A 145 -2.75 -18.59 16.50
CA VAL A 145 -3.86 -19.57 16.66
C VAL A 145 -3.78 -20.35 17.97
N GLY A 146 -2.60 -20.40 18.62
CA GLY A 146 -2.39 -21.16 19.86
C GLY A 146 -2.14 -22.66 19.67
N LEU A 147 -1.86 -23.11 18.44
CA LEU A 147 -1.43 -24.48 18.16
C LEU A 147 0.07 -24.67 18.45
N GLU A 148 0.48 -25.91 18.68
CA GLU A 148 1.89 -26.27 18.85
C GLU A 148 2.71 -25.95 17.58
N TYR A 149 3.94 -25.46 17.74
CA TYR A 149 4.74 -24.94 16.63
C TYR A 149 5.04 -25.93 15.51
N PHE A 150 5.14 -27.23 15.81
CA PHE A 150 5.35 -28.24 14.77
C PHE A 150 4.12 -28.45 13.87
N ILE A 151 2.93 -27.99 14.30
CA ILE A 151 1.70 -27.98 13.49
C ILE A 151 1.50 -26.60 12.87
N SER A 152 1.59 -25.55 13.69
CA SER A 152 1.25 -24.18 13.30
C SER A 152 2.20 -23.62 12.22
N ILE A 153 3.50 -23.93 12.30
CA ILE A 153 4.49 -23.44 11.33
C ILE A 153 4.25 -24.04 9.93
N PRO A 154 4.18 -25.37 9.74
CA PRO A 154 3.83 -25.95 8.45
C PRO A 154 2.48 -25.47 7.92
N LEU A 155 1.48 -25.32 8.79
CA LEU A 155 0.15 -24.83 8.41
C LEU A 155 0.22 -23.41 7.83
N GLY A 156 0.90 -22.48 8.52
CA GLY A 156 1.05 -21.11 8.04
C GLY A 156 1.79 -21.03 6.70
N ILE A 157 2.86 -21.80 6.52
CA ILE A 157 3.59 -21.87 5.25
C ILE A 157 2.68 -22.41 4.14
N PHE A 158 1.97 -23.51 4.41
CA PHE A 158 1.08 -24.14 3.43
C PHE A 158 -0.04 -23.19 3.00
N VAL A 159 -0.72 -22.54 3.93
CA VAL A 159 -1.78 -21.57 3.61
C VAL A 159 -1.20 -20.38 2.86
N GLY A 160 -0.03 -19.85 3.24
CA GLY A 160 0.63 -18.77 2.49
C GLY A 160 0.96 -19.15 1.05
N LEU A 161 1.46 -20.36 0.82
CA LEU A 161 1.70 -20.90 -0.52
C LEU A 161 0.39 -21.00 -1.31
N LEU A 162 -0.68 -21.51 -0.70
CA LEU A 162 -2.00 -21.67 -1.33
C LEU A 162 -2.61 -20.31 -1.72
N VAL A 163 -2.61 -19.35 -0.81
CA VAL A 163 -3.15 -18.00 -1.07
C VAL A 163 -2.31 -17.31 -2.15
N GLY A 164 -0.98 -17.39 -2.06
CA GLY A 164 -0.10 -16.90 -3.11
C GLY A 164 -0.39 -17.55 -4.47
N PHE A 165 -0.65 -18.86 -4.51
CA PHE A 165 -0.98 -19.57 -5.74
C PHE A 165 -2.31 -19.10 -6.37
N VAL A 166 -3.35 -18.85 -5.57
CA VAL A 166 -4.68 -18.47 -6.07
C VAL A 166 -4.75 -16.99 -6.48
N LEU A 167 -4.01 -16.12 -5.80
CA LEU A 167 -4.14 -14.65 -5.93
C LEU A 167 -4.01 -14.11 -7.37
N PRO A 168 -3.05 -14.54 -8.22
CA PRO A 168 -2.94 -14.02 -9.58
C PRO A 168 -4.18 -14.28 -10.45
N SER A 169 -4.82 -15.44 -10.29
CA SER A 169 -6.02 -15.80 -11.03
C SER A 169 -7.18 -14.87 -10.66
N PHE A 170 -7.41 -14.68 -9.36
CA PHE A 170 -8.48 -13.82 -8.87
C PHE A 170 -8.25 -12.34 -9.22
N ASN A 171 -7.01 -11.87 -9.11
CA ASN A 171 -6.65 -10.48 -9.35
C ASN A 171 -6.96 -10.00 -10.78
N ALA A 172 -6.93 -10.90 -11.76
CA ALA A 172 -7.31 -10.59 -13.14
C ALA A 172 -8.81 -10.29 -13.30
N HIS A 173 -9.66 -10.80 -12.41
CA HIS A 173 -11.11 -10.55 -12.42
C HIS A 173 -11.47 -9.27 -11.65
N ALA A 174 -10.74 -8.97 -10.57
CA ALA A 174 -10.93 -7.77 -9.76
C ALA A 174 -10.87 -6.45 -10.56
N ILE A 175 -9.91 -6.32 -11.48
CA ILE A 175 -9.75 -5.08 -12.27
C ILE A 175 -11.01 -4.76 -13.07
N LYS A 176 -11.67 -5.80 -13.61
CA LYS A 176 -12.90 -5.65 -14.40
C LYS A 176 -14.07 -5.19 -13.54
N PHE A 177 -14.15 -5.67 -12.29
CA PHE A 177 -15.22 -5.34 -11.37
C PHE A 177 -15.31 -3.84 -11.07
N HIS A 178 -14.16 -3.19 -10.84
CA HIS A 178 -14.12 -1.76 -10.50
C HIS A 178 -13.59 -0.86 -11.64
N GLN A 179 -13.47 -1.40 -12.85
CA GLN A 179 -13.09 -0.69 -14.08
C GLN A 179 -11.80 0.14 -14.00
N GLY A 180 -10.83 -0.27 -13.16
CA GLY A 180 -9.56 0.47 -12.98
C GLY A 180 -9.62 1.77 -12.15
N TYR A 181 -10.75 2.09 -11.50
CA TYR A 181 -10.88 3.29 -10.64
C TYR A 181 -10.38 3.10 -9.21
N ASN A 182 -10.11 1.87 -8.79
CA ASN A 182 -9.42 1.57 -7.53
C ASN A 182 -7.93 1.31 -7.80
N LEU A 183 -7.06 2.23 -7.38
CA LEU A 183 -5.60 2.06 -7.52
C LEU A 183 -5.07 0.86 -6.72
N TYR A 184 -5.78 0.44 -5.67
CA TYR A 184 -5.40 -0.68 -4.81
C TYR A 184 -6.10 -1.98 -5.21
N ASN A 185 -6.15 -2.27 -6.52
CA ASN A 185 -6.81 -3.46 -7.08
C ASN A 185 -6.39 -4.78 -6.40
N THR A 186 -5.08 -4.98 -6.17
CA THR A 186 -4.61 -6.20 -5.50
C THR A 186 -5.11 -6.27 -4.07
N GLY A 187 -5.31 -5.12 -3.41
CA GLY A 187 -5.95 -5.04 -2.10
C GLY A 187 -7.39 -5.54 -2.12
N PHE A 188 -8.18 -5.19 -3.13
CA PHE A 188 -9.51 -5.78 -3.29
C PHE A 188 -9.48 -7.30 -3.43
N SER A 189 -8.52 -7.80 -4.20
CA SER A 189 -8.33 -9.24 -4.39
C SER A 189 -7.97 -9.95 -3.09
N MET A 190 -7.07 -9.37 -2.31
CA MET A 190 -6.68 -9.89 -1.01
C MET A 190 -7.82 -9.81 0.00
N GLY A 191 -8.60 -8.73 0.03
CA GLY A 191 -9.76 -8.62 0.92
C GLY A 191 -10.80 -9.72 0.71
N VAL A 192 -11.09 -10.10 -0.54
CA VAL A 192 -11.99 -11.22 -0.84
C VAL A 192 -11.43 -12.55 -0.35
N LEU A 193 -10.14 -12.83 -0.60
CA LEU A 193 -9.51 -14.05 -0.10
C LEU A 193 -9.43 -14.06 1.44
N SER A 194 -9.15 -12.92 2.05
CA SER A 194 -9.08 -12.73 3.50
C SER A 194 -10.44 -12.96 4.16
N MET A 195 -11.53 -12.48 3.53
CA MET A 195 -12.90 -12.74 3.98
C MET A 195 -13.21 -14.25 4.00
N LEU A 196 -12.86 -14.97 2.93
CA LEU A 196 -13.05 -16.42 2.86
C LEU A 196 -12.27 -17.14 3.98
N LEU A 197 -10.99 -16.81 4.14
CA LEU A 197 -10.13 -17.42 5.15
C LEU A 197 -10.59 -17.10 6.57
N THR A 198 -11.06 -15.87 6.80
CA THR A 198 -11.61 -15.46 8.09
C THR A 198 -12.82 -16.29 8.46
N GLY A 199 -13.75 -16.54 7.53
CA GLY A 199 -14.91 -17.41 7.79
C GLY A 199 -14.51 -18.84 8.17
N ILE A 200 -13.49 -19.40 7.49
CA ILE A 200 -12.95 -20.73 7.81
C ILE A 200 -12.31 -20.73 9.20
N ILE A 201 -11.37 -19.81 9.46
CA ILE A 201 -10.63 -19.72 10.73
C ILE A 201 -11.56 -19.47 11.91
N SER A 202 -12.53 -18.57 11.76
CA SER A 202 -13.52 -18.25 12.81
C SER A 202 -14.41 -19.43 13.18
N SER A 203 -14.46 -20.48 12.36
CA SER A 203 -15.15 -21.73 12.69
C SER A 203 -14.36 -22.64 13.65
N PHE A 204 -13.05 -22.40 13.79
CA PHE A 204 -12.16 -23.20 14.63
C PHE A 204 -11.62 -22.44 15.84
N THR A 205 -11.51 -21.11 15.78
CA THR A 205 -10.96 -20.29 16.86
C THR A 205 -11.52 -18.86 16.83
N VAL A 206 -11.43 -18.17 17.97
CA VAL A 206 -11.73 -16.74 18.04
C VAL A 206 -10.49 -15.97 17.57
N ILE A 207 -10.68 -15.07 16.60
CA ILE A 207 -9.63 -14.19 16.13
C ILE A 207 -9.58 -12.99 17.07
N GLU A 208 -8.62 -13.00 18.00
CA GLU A 208 -8.34 -11.85 18.85
C GLU A 208 -7.70 -10.73 18.03
N ARG A 209 -8.29 -9.54 18.12
CA ARG A 209 -7.87 -8.36 17.36
C ARG A 209 -7.54 -7.24 18.33
N SER A 210 -6.28 -6.88 18.44
CA SER A 210 -5.82 -5.70 19.18
C SER A 210 -5.25 -4.67 18.21
N ALA A 211 -5.51 -3.40 18.47
CA ALA A 211 -5.07 -2.25 17.66
C ALA A 211 -4.25 -1.28 18.50
N GLU A 212 -3.27 -1.81 19.23
CA GLU A 212 -2.34 -0.98 20.00
C GLU A 212 -1.26 -0.40 19.08
N VAL A 213 -0.90 0.86 19.34
CA VAL A 213 0.05 1.62 18.53
C VAL A 213 1.03 2.38 19.41
N ASN A 214 2.24 2.62 18.90
CA ASN A 214 3.26 3.40 19.56
C ASN A 214 3.42 4.77 18.90
N ASN A 215 3.00 5.82 19.61
CA ASN A 215 3.11 7.21 19.15
C ASN A 215 4.42 7.91 19.60
N ALA A 216 5.31 7.22 20.33
CA ALA A 216 6.53 7.82 20.88
C ALA A 216 7.47 8.35 19.79
N TYR A 217 7.50 7.70 18.62
CA TYR A 217 8.39 8.06 17.51
C TYR A 217 7.76 9.04 16.49
N HIS A 218 6.71 9.76 16.88
CA HIS A 218 5.97 10.64 15.99
C HIS A 218 6.88 11.69 15.33
N PHE A 219 7.75 12.35 16.10
CA PHE A 219 8.56 13.44 15.59
C PHE A 219 9.64 12.96 14.62
N GLU A 220 10.24 11.81 14.89
CA GLU A 220 11.23 11.16 14.02
C GLU A 220 10.62 10.83 12.66
N LEU A 221 9.41 10.26 12.65
CA LEU A 221 8.69 9.91 11.42
C LEU A 221 8.18 11.15 10.68
N LEU A 222 7.71 12.18 11.41
CA LEU A 222 7.26 13.45 10.85
C LEU A 222 8.40 14.17 10.14
N TRP A 223 9.52 14.41 10.84
CA TRP A 223 10.66 15.14 10.30
C TRP A 223 11.35 14.38 9.17
N SER A 224 11.50 13.06 9.29
CA SER A 224 12.07 12.26 8.20
C SER A 224 11.21 12.33 6.93
N THR A 225 9.89 12.28 7.06
CA THR A 225 8.98 12.43 5.91
C THR A 225 9.10 13.82 5.27
N ILE A 226 9.14 14.89 6.06
CA ILE A 226 9.33 16.27 5.56
C ILE A 226 10.67 16.39 4.83
N ILE A 227 11.76 15.95 5.46
CA ILE A 227 13.13 16.06 4.93
C ILE A 227 13.24 15.28 3.61
N VAL A 228 12.77 14.03 3.57
CA VAL A 228 12.80 13.21 2.36
C VAL A 228 11.93 13.85 1.26
N SER A 229 10.76 14.36 1.59
CA SER A 229 9.87 15.01 0.62
C SER A 229 10.50 16.25 0.00
N ILE A 230 11.09 17.13 0.81
CA ILE A 230 11.81 18.32 0.34
C ILE A 230 13.04 17.92 -0.47
N PHE A 231 13.80 16.93 -0.03
CA PHE A 231 14.94 16.40 -0.76
C PHE A 231 14.55 15.92 -2.16
N LEU A 232 13.44 15.16 -2.29
CA LEU A 232 12.95 14.69 -3.59
C LEU A 232 12.55 15.85 -4.50
N ILE A 233 11.89 16.89 -3.96
CA ILE A 233 11.55 18.11 -4.72
C ILE A 233 12.82 18.78 -5.24
N ILE A 234 13.81 19.01 -4.36
CA ILE A 234 15.09 19.63 -4.74
C ILE A 234 15.78 18.81 -5.82
N VAL A 235 15.88 17.49 -5.65
CA VAL A 235 16.50 16.60 -6.64
C VAL A 235 15.78 16.66 -7.98
N ALA A 236 14.45 16.75 -8.01
CA ALA A 236 13.72 16.89 -9.26
C ALA A 236 14.10 18.16 -10.04
N PHE A 237 14.23 19.30 -9.35
CA PHE A 237 14.67 20.57 -9.96
C PHE A 237 16.15 20.57 -10.36
N ILE A 238 17.01 19.86 -9.61
CA ILE A 238 18.42 19.66 -10.00
C ILE A 238 18.51 18.79 -11.27
N MET A 239 17.64 17.78 -11.39
CA MET A 239 17.62 16.90 -12.57
C MET A 239 17.07 17.60 -13.81
N ASP A 240 16.07 18.48 -13.66
CA ASP A 240 15.50 19.30 -14.72
C ASP A 240 15.01 20.65 -14.13
N PRO A 241 15.72 21.76 -14.34
CA PRO A 241 15.31 23.08 -13.84
C PRO A 241 13.94 23.55 -14.37
N LYS A 242 13.46 22.97 -15.48
CA LYS A 242 12.14 23.24 -16.08
C LYS A 242 11.12 22.14 -15.81
N VAL A 243 11.36 21.27 -14.82
CA VAL A 243 10.48 20.14 -14.46
C VAL A 243 9.02 20.54 -14.23
N TYR A 244 8.76 21.78 -13.77
CA TYR A 244 7.41 22.32 -13.57
C TYR A 244 6.54 22.29 -14.84
N GLN A 245 7.15 22.40 -16.03
CA GLN A 245 6.44 22.33 -17.31
C GLN A 245 5.90 20.91 -17.55
N LYS A 246 6.72 19.89 -17.26
CA LYS A 246 6.34 18.47 -17.35
C LYS A 246 5.39 18.07 -16.23
N TYR A 247 5.51 18.66 -15.05
CA TYR A 247 4.64 18.38 -13.91
C TYR A 247 3.17 18.67 -14.21
N ASN A 248 2.88 19.71 -15.01
CA ASN A 248 1.53 20.00 -15.47
C ASN A 248 0.91 18.84 -16.29
N LEU A 249 1.73 18.00 -16.95
CA LEU A 249 1.24 16.81 -17.65
C LEU A 249 0.71 15.75 -16.69
N ILE A 250 1.26 15.66 -15.47
CA ILE A 250 0.78 14.76 -14.40
C ILE A 250 -0.54 15.29 -13.85
N LEU A 251 -0.60 16.59 -13.53
CA LEU A 251 -1.78 17.22 -12.91
C LEU A 251 -3.06 17.17 -13.77
N LYS A 252 -2.91 16.96 -15.08
CA LYS A 252 -4.03 16.83 -16.03
C LYS A 252 -4.51 15.38 -16.23
N ARG A 253 -3.88 14.38 -15.61
CA ARG A 253 -4.30 12.99 -15.77
C ARG A 253 -5.44 12.64 -14.82
N SER A 254 -6.34 11.78 -15.26
CA SER A 254 -7.35 11.22 -14.36
C SER A 254 -6.70 10.37 -13.27
N GLY A 255 -5.63 9.65 -13.63
CA GLY A 255 -4.94 8.73 -12.75
C GLY A 255 -5.52 7.32 -12.72
N ARG A 256 -6.51 7.00 -13.58
CA ARG A 256 -7.07 5.65 -13.72
C ARG A 256 -5.95 4.61 -13.90
N LEU A 257 -6.12 3.41 -13.34
CA LEU A 257 -5.10 2.36 -13.40
C LEU A 257 -4.57 2.18 -14.83
N ILE A 258 -3.26 1.92 -14.93
CA ILE A 258 -2.36 1.95 -16.11
C ILE A 258 -1.70 3.34 -16.35
N THR A 259 -2.03 4.38 -15.58
CA THR A 259 -1.36 5.70 -15.68
C THR A 259 0.07 5.69 -15.08
N ASP A 260 1.07 5.29 -15.87
CA ASP A 260 2.50 5.30 -15.51
C ASP A 260 3.13 6.70 -15.70
N PHE A 261 3.27 7.49 -14.63
CA PHE A 261 3.80 8.86 -14.72
C PHE A 261 5.25 8.95 -15.21
N PRO A 262 6.18 8.05 -14.80
CA PRO A 262 7.50 7.98 -15.40
C PRO A 262 7.48 7.89 -16.92
N ALA A 263 6.54 7.14 -17.50
CA ALA A 263 6.38 7.01 -18.95
C ALA A 263 5.74 8.27 -19.58
N ILE A 264 4.82 8.94 -18.88
CA ILE A 264 4.06 10.09 -19.39
C ILE A 264 4.85 11.40 -19.32
N ALA A 265 5.49 11.67 -18.19
CA ALA A 265 6.08 12.98 -17.86
C ALA A 265 7.57 12.91 -17.49
N GLY A 266 8.16 11.72 -17.53
CA GLY A 266 9.54 11.49 -17.12
C GLY A 266 9.71 11.26 -15.62
N LYS A 267 10.87 10.74 -15.24
CA LYS A 267 11.19 10.41 -13.84
C LYS A 267 11.34 11.65 -12.98
N GLU A 268 11.82 12.75 -13.56
CA GLU A 268 12.01 14.04 -12.91
C GLU A 268 10.68 14.60 -12.38
N ALA A 269 9.68 14.72 -13.25
CA ALA A 269 8.34 15.20 -12.89
C ALA A 269 7.64 14.22 -11.94
N THR A 270 7.91 12.93 -12.08
CA THR A 270 7.38 11.92 -11.17
C THR A 270 7.97 12.09 -9.77
N ILE A 271 9.30 12.21 -9.63
CA ILE A 271 9.98 12.43 -8.34
C ILE A 271 9.48 13.73 -7.69
N LEU A 272 9.25 14.79 -8.47
CA LEU A 272 8.62 16.01 -7.99
C LEU A 272 7.24 15.72 -7.38
N ASN A 273 6.37 15.01 -8.11
CA ASN A 273 5.05 14.64 -7.61
C ASN A 273 5.11 13.79 -6.34
N VAL A 274 6.06 12.85 -6.27
CA VAL A 274 6.30 12.00 -5.09
C VAL A 274 6.64 12.85 -3.87
N GLY A 275 7.54 13.82 -3.99
CA GLY A 275 7.86 14.75 -2.90
C GLY A 275 6.68 15.64 -2.51
N VAL A 276 5.94 16.18 -3.48
CA VAL A 276 4.73 17.00 -3.22
C VAL A 276 3.66 16.19 -2.50
N MET A 277 3.42 14.94 -2.90
CA MET A 277 2.44 14.06 -2.26
C MET A 277 2.88 13.62 -0.85
N GLY A 278 4.18 13.60 -0.57
CA GLY A 278 4.71 13.45 0.79
C GLY A 278 4.36 14.64 1.69
N LEU A 279 4.58 15.86 1.21
CA LEU A 279 4.17 17.08 1.94
C LEU A 279 2.64 17.18 2.08
N PHE A 280 1.89 16.77 1.06
CA PHE A 280 0.42 16.66 1.15
C PHE A 280 -0.01 15.70 2.27
N SER A 281 0.67 14.56 2.43
CA SER A 281 0.39 13.62 3.52
C SER A 281 0.70 14.24 4.89
N ILE A 282 1.76 15.04 4.99
CA ILE A 282 2.08 15.80 6.22
C ILE A 282 1.03 16.87 6.51
N ALA A 283 0.51 17.54 5.49
CA ALA A 283 -0.59 18.49 5.68
C ALA A 283 -1.82 17.82 6.29
N ILE A 284 -2.16 16.59 5.89
CA ILE A 284 -3.23 15.79 6.50
C ILE A 284 -2.94 15.54 7.99
N VAL A 285 -1.72 15.07 8.30
CA VAL A 285 -1.27 14.81 9.68
C VAL A 285 -1.46 16.04 10.57
N LEU A 286 -0.95 17.19 10.13
CA LEU A 286 -0.99 18.44 10.90
C LEU A 286 -2.41 19.01 11.02
N THR A 287 -3.22 18.94 9.96
CA THR A 287 -4.59 19.47 9.97
C THR A 287 -5.49 18.71 10.92
N LEU A 288 -5.30 17.40 11.04
CA LEU A 288 -6.15 16.52 11.85
C LEU A 288 -5.55 16.21 13.23
N GLY A 289 -4.35 16.73 13.56
CA GLY A 289 -3.69 16.43 14.83
C GLY A 289 -3.33 14.95 14.99
N ILE A 290 -2.99 14.26 13.91
CA ILE A 290 -2.72 12.81 13.91
C ILE A 290 -1.29 12.55 14.37
N TYR A 291 -1.10 11.57 15.25
CA TYR A 291 0.22 11.03 15.55
C TYR A 291 0.65 10.03 14.48
N ILE A 292 1.93 10.07 14.10
CA ILE A 292 2.51 9.12 13.14
C ILE A 292 3.08 7.95 13.93
N ASN A 293 2.45 6.80 13.77
CA ASN A 293 2.90 5.48 14.21
C ASN A 293 3.16 4.59 12.99
N GLY A 294 3.53 3.32 13.18
CA GLY A 294 3.86 2.42 12.07
C GLY A 294 2.76 2.31 11.00
N PRO A 295 1.51 2.04 11.41
CA PRO A 295 0.34 2.05 10.52
C PRO A 295 0.17 3.34 9.71
N VAL A 296 0.20 4.50 10.37
CA VAL A 296 0.04 5.80 9.71
C VAL A 296 1.19 6.05 8.74
N MET A 297 2.42 5.69 9.11
CA MET A 297 3.57 5.78 8.23
C MET A 297 3.39 4.94 6.96
N GLY A 298 2.79 3.75 7.07
CA GLY A 298 2.46 2.98 5.88
C GLY A 298 1.34 3.57 5.03
N GLY A 299 0.36 4.25 5.63
CA GLY A 299 -0.60 5.10 4.91
C GLY A 299 0.11 6.19 4.09
N ILE A 300 1.00 6.95 4.73
CA ILE A 300 1.81 8.01 4.10
C ILE A 300 2.64 7.44 2.94
N LEU A 301 3.42 6.38 3.17
CA LEU A 301 4.26 5.79 2.13
C LEU A 301 3.44 5.20 0.97
N THR A 302 2.20 4.77 1.21
CA THR A 302 1.30 4.33 0.13
C THR A 302 0.81 5.51 -0.71
N ILE A 303 0.51 6.66 -0.12
CA ILE A 303 0.22 7.89 -0.88
C ILE A 303 1.42 8.27 -1.74
N VAL A 304 2.60 8.34 -1.13
CA VAL A 304 3.87 8.69 -1.78
C VAL A 304 4.24 7.70 -2.89
N GLY A 305 4.05 6.40 -2.67
CA GLY A 305 4.32 5.37 -3.68
C GLY A 305 3.44 5.52 -4.91
N PHE A 306 2.12 5.62 -4.72
CA PHE A 306 1.17 5.78 -5.82
C PHE A 306 1.19 7.19 -6.43
N ALA A 307 1.95 8.12 -5.89
CA ALA A 307 2.29 9.37 -6.58
C ALA A 307 3.15 9.14 -7.84
N ALA A 308 3.71 7.94 -8.03
CA ALA A 308 4.29 7.54 -9.31
C ALA A 308 3.29 6.83 -10.25
N PHE A 309 2.10 6.50 -9.76
CA PHE A 309 1.12 5.66 -10.43
C PHE A 309 -0.32 6.06 -10.09
N GLY A 310 -0.75 7.20 -10.64
CA GLY A 310 -2.16 7.61 -10.65
C GLY A 310 -2.60 8.64 -9.61
N LYS A 311 -1.76 9.05 -8.65
CA LYS A 311 -2.12 10.09 -7.66
C LYS A 311 -1.37 11.39 -7.86
N HIS A 312 -2.05 12.51 -7.75
CA HIS A 312 -1.47 13.84 -7.63
C HIS A 312 -2.39 14.73 -6.79
N PRO A 313 -1.97 15.94 -6.37
CA PRO A 313 -2.77 16.74 -5.43
C PRO A 313 -4.20 16.99 -5.91
N LEU A 314 -4.38 17.38 -7.18
CA LEU A 314 -5.71 17.74 -7.70
C LEU A 314 -6.73 16.60 -7.75
N ASN A 315 -6.29 15.33 -7.85
CA ASN A 315 -7.21 14.18 -7.82
C ASN A 315 -7.31 13.53 -6.43
N SER A 316 -6.36 13.82 -5.54
CA SER A 316 -6.32 13.25 -4.17
C SER A 316 -7.02 14.15 -3.14
N ILE A 317 -6.93 15.48 -3.28
CA ILE A 317 -7.62 16.43 -2.39
C ILE A 317 -9.13 16.15 -2.30
N PRO A 318 -9.88 15.96 -3.41
CA PRO A 318 -11.34 15.82 -3.33
C PRO A 318 -11.76 14.58 -2.53
N VAL A 319 -11.08 13.45 -2.72
CA VAL A 319 -11.40 12.21 -1.99
C VAL A 319 -11.02 12.29 -0.51
N VAL A 320 -9.93 12.97 -0.16
CA VAL A 320 -9.57 13.22 1.25
C VAL A 320 -10.57 14.15 1.93
N LEU A 321 -10.99 15.22 1.24
CA LEU A 321 -12.04 16.12 1.76
C LEU A 321 -13.37 15.37 1.97
N GLY A 322 -13.73 14.47 1.07
CA GLY A 322 -14.88 13.58 1.23
C GLY A 322 -14.80 12.75 2.51
N ALA A 323 -13.66 12.12 2.76
CA ALA A 323 -13.43 11.35 3.98
C ALA A 323 -13.50 12.24 5.24
N MET A 324 -12.88 13.42 5.22
CA MET A 324 -12.96 14.37 6.35
C MET A 324 -14.40 14.84 6.62
N LEU A 325 -15.20 15.06 5.57
CA LEU A 325 -16.62 15.39 5.71
C LEU A 325 -17.42 14.24 6.34
N ALA A 326 -17.10 12.98 6.03
CA ALA A 326 -17.75 11.85 6.67
C ALA A 326 -17.46 11.79 8.17
N VAL A 327 -16.24 12.10 8.61
CA VAL A 327 -15.93 12.26 10.05
C VAL A 327 -16.75 13.39 10.67
N LEU A 328 -16.82 14.55 10.01
CA LEU A 328 -17.51 15.72 10.56
C LEU A 328 -19.03 15.54 10.66
N LEU A 329 -19.64 14.84 9.71
CA LEU A 329 -21.10 14.75 9.56
C LEU A 329 -21.70 13.46 10.14
N THR A 330 -20.88 12.55 10.67
CA THR A 330 -21.35 11.29 11.26
C THR A 330 -20.78 11.07 12.66
N PRO A 331 -21.31 10.12 13.45
CA PRO A 331 -20.77 9.79 14.76
C PRO A 331 -19.40 9.09 14.76
N LEU A 332 -18.69 9.07 13.63
CA LEU A 332 -17.40 8.40 13.50
C LEU A 332 -16.30 9.14 14.27
N GLU A 333 -15.69 8.47 15.22
CA GLU A 333 -14.51 8.97 15.92
C GLU A 333 -13.22 8.75 15.11
N LEU A 334 -12.26 9.68 15.23
CA LEU A 334 -10.93 9.58 14.61
C LEU A 334 -10.02 8.58 15.34
N THR A 335 -10.42 7.30 15.32
CA THR A 335 -9.59 6.18 15.76
C THR A 335 -8.65 5.72 14.63
N LEU A 336 -7.78 4.74 14.90
CA LEU A 336 -6.79 4.26 13.92
C LEU A 336 -7.41 3.84 12.58
N GLY A 337 -8.54 3.12 12.60
CA GLY A 337 -9.21 2.65 11.39
C GLY A 337 -9.63 3.80 10.46
N PRO A 338 -10.47 4.74 10.92
CA PRO A 338 -10.83 5.96 10.19
C PRO A 338 -9.63 6.82 9.79
N ILE A 339 -8.60 6.96 10.65
CA ILE A 339 -7.37 7.67 10.29
C ILE A 339 -6.73 7.02 9.06
N LEU A 340 -6.52 5.70 9.06
CA LEU A 340 -5.96 5.01 7.90
C LEU A 340 -6.85 5.15 6.68
N ALA A 341 -8.17 5.08 6.85
CA ALA A 341 -9.13 5.29 5.76
C ALA A 341 -8.95 6.65 5.08
N ILE A 342 -8.69 7.73 5.84
CA ILE A 342 -8.39 9.06 5.28
C ILE A 342 -7.12 9.06 4.41
N PHE A 343 -6.06 8.33 4.78
CA PHE A 343 -4.86 8.23 3.94
C PHE A 343 -5.12 7.38 2.69
N PHE A 344 -5.73 6.20 2.89
CA PHE A 344 -5.92 5.23 1.82
C PHE A 344 -7.08 5.59 0.89
N VAL A 345 -8.00 6.49 1.24
CA VAL A 345 -9.08 6.96 0.34
C VAL A 345 -8.54 7.49 -0.99
N THR A 346 -7.29 7.96 -1.00
CA THR A 346 -6.57 8.36 -2.22
C THR A 346 -6.46 7.25 -3.27
N GLY A 347 -6.73 5.98 -2.92
CA GLY A 347 -6.90 4.89 -3.88
C GLY A 347 -8.05 5.12 -4.87
N LEU A 348 -9.03 5.96 -4.51
CA LEU A 348 -10.16 6.40 -5.32
C LEU A 348 -9.94 7.72 -6.05
N ALA A 349 -8.73 8.29 -5.98
CA ALA A 349 -8.37 9.51 -6.71
C ALA A 349 -8.73 9.48 -8.21
N PRO A 350 -8.68 8.32 -8.93
CA PRO A 350 -9.15 8.25 -10.31
C PRO A 350 -10.59 8.70 -10.55
N LEU A 351 -11.50 8.47 -9.60
CA LEU A 351 -12.89 8.93 -9.71
C LEU A 351 -12.96 10.46 -9.75
N ALA A 352 -12.20 11.12 -8.87
CA ALA A 352 -12.09 12.58 -8.86
C ALA A 352 -11.46 13.10 -10.16
N GLY A 353 -10.39 12.44 -10.62
CA GLY A 353 -9.67 12.82 -11.84
C GLY A 353 -10.51 12.67 -13.12
N LYS A 354 -11.40 11.69 -13.20
CA LYS A 354 -12.26 11.48 -14.39
C LYS A 354 -13.58 12.25 -14.33
N TYR A 355 -14.29 12.16 -13.19
CA TYR A 355 -15.65 12.66 -13.04
C TYR A 355 -15.72 14.03 -12.37
N GLY A 356 -14.60 14.52 -11.83
CA GLY A 356 -14.45 15.86 -11.27
C GLY A 356 -14.48 15.89 -9.74
N PHE A 357 -14.34 17.09 -9.20
CA PHE A 357 -14.15 17.33 -7.77
C PHE A 357 -15.28 16.72 -6.91
N ILE A 358 -16.54 17.01 -7.23
CA ILE A 358 -17.70 16.54 -6.46
C ILE A 358 -17.78 15.01 -6.42
N ALA A 359 -17.52 14.37 -7.56
CA ALA A 359 -17.49 12.91 -7.64
C ALA A 359 -16.44 12.29 -6.72
N GLY A 360 -15.28 12.94 -6.58
CA GLY A 360 -14.25 12.58 -5.63
C GLY A 360 -14.69 12.75 -4.17
N VAL A 361 -15.32 13.88 -3.84
CA VAL A 361 -15.85 14.12 -2.49
C VAL A 361 -16.86 13.05 -2.09
N ILE A 362 -17.82 12.71 -2.96
CA ILE A 362 -18.79 11.64 -2.70
C ILE A 362 -18.09 10.29 -2.51
N ALA A 363 -17.10 9.98 -3.36
CA ALA A 363 -16.34 8.73 -3.26
C ALA A 363 -15.61 8.61 -1.93
N GLY A 364 -14.97 9.69 -1.49
CA GLY A 364 -14.27 9.70 -0.21
C GLY A 364 -15.19 9.60 0.99
N PHE A 365 -16.33 10.27 0.93
CA PHE A 365 -17.36 10.20 1.97
C PHE A 365 -17.86 8.78 2.15
N ILE A 366 -18.30 8.12 1.06
CA ILE A 366 -18.82 6.76 1.10
C ILE A 366 -17.74 5.76 1.53
N HIS A 367 -16.51 5.91 1.03
CA HIS A 367 -15.39 5.03 1.39
C HIS A 367 -15.14 4.99 2.89
N LEU A 368 -15.11 6.15 3.55
CA LEU A 368 -14.92 6.20 5.00
C LEU A 368 -16.05 5.44 5.74
N LEU A 369 -17.30 5.62 5.31
CA LEU A 369 -18.46 4.98 5.97
C LEU A 369 -18.47 3.45 5.84
N ILE A 370 -17.99 2.90 4.72
CA ILE A 370 -18.02 1.44 4.49
C ILE A 370 -16.76 0.73 4.98
N THR A 371 -15.67 1.44 5.23
CA THR A 371 -14.38 0.83 5.60
C THR A 371 -14.44 -0.01 6.90
N PRO A 372 -15.19 0.40 7.95
CA PRO A 372 -15.36 -0.44 9.14
C PRO A 372 -16.06 -1.78 8.83
N LEU A 373 -17.07 -1.78 7.96
CA LEU A 373 -17.75 -3.00 7.51
C LEU A 373 -16.80 -3.92 6.75
N ALA A 374 -15.99 -3.36 5.86
CA ALA A 374 -14.98 -4.11 5.11
C ALA A 374 -13.95 -4.77 6.04
N LEU A 375 -13.51 -4.06 7.09
CA LEU A 375 -12.55 -4.58 8.08
C LEU A 375 -13.12 -5.78 8.83
N ALA A 376 -14.38 -5.67 9.27
CA ALA A 376 -15.08 -6.75 9.96
C ALA A 376 -15.20 -8.00 9.09
N PHE A 377 -15.50 -7.84 7.80
CA PHE A 377 -15.63 -8.95 6.85
C PHE A 377 -14.32 -9.65 6.54
N GLN A 378 -13.24 -8.90 6.31
CA GLN A 378 -11.96 -9.49 5.92
C GLN A 378 -11.15 -10.05 7.10
N GLY A 379 -11.50 -9.67 8.33
CA GLY A 379 -10.99 -10.29 9.56
C GLY A 379 -9.71 -9.69 10.15
N GLY A 380 -9.08 -8.74 9.45
CA GLY A 380 -7.88 -8.02 9.91
C GLY A 380 -6.57 -8.56 9.34
N PHE A 381 -6.61 -9.45 8.35
CA PHE A 381 -5.40 -9.99 7.70
C PHE A 381 -5.00 -9.25 6.43
N ASP A 382 -5.95 -8.64 5.72
CA ASP A 382 -5.67 -7.77 4.59
C ASP A 382 -5.22 -6.38 5.06
N LEU A 383 -3.91 -6.12 4.97
CA LEU A 383 -3.32 -4.81 5.22
C LEU A 383 -3.83 -3.76 4.22
N TYR A 384 -4.37 -4.19 3.07
CA TYR A 384 -5.03 -3.35 2.09
C TYR A 384 -6.56 -3.31 2.26
N ASN A 385 -7.08 -3.44 3.48
CA ASN A 385 -8.52 -3.33 3.77
C ASN A 385 -9.19 -2.12 3.07
N ASN A 386 -8.48 -1.00 2.99
CA ASN A 386 -8.98 0.18 2.31
C ASN A 386 -9.09 0.01 0.79
N GLY A 387 -8.22 -0.79 0.17
CA GLY A 387 -8.35 -1.23 -1.21
C GLY A 387 -9.53 -2.19 -1.42
N PHE A 388 -9.85 -3.03 -0.45
CA PHE A 388 -11.07 -3.83 -0.44
C PHE A 388 -12.33 -2.97 -0.40
N ALA A 389 -12.43 -2.04 0.55
CA ALA A 389 -13.52 -1.06 0.59
C ALA A 389 -13.59 -0.23 -0.72
N ALA A 390 -12.45 0.31 -1.17
CA ALA A 390 -12.38 1.14 -2.37
C ALA A 390 -12.83 0.39 -3.63
N GLY A 391 -12.64 -0.93 -3.73
CA GLY A 391 -13.12 -1.71 -4.86
C GLY A 391 -14.65 -1.64 -5.02
N PHE A 392 -15.39 -1.75 -3.92
CA PHE A 392 -16.85 -1.61 -3.94
C PHE A 392 -17.30 -0.18 -4.27
N VAL A 393 -16.69 0.83 -3.64
CA VAL A 393 -17.01 2.24 -3.93
C VAL A 393 -16.75 2.57 -5.39
N ALA A 394 -15.59 2.16 -5.90
CA ALA A 394 -15.21 2.36 -7.29
C ALA A 394 -16.20 1.70 -8.25
N ALA A 395 -16.57 0.43 -8.02
CA ALA A 395 -17.51 -0.29 -8.88
C ALA A 395 -18.89 0.39 -8.95
N VAL A 396 -19.45 0.76 -7.80
CA VAL A 396 -20.78 1.39 -7.71
C VAL A 396 -20.76 2.79 -8.32
N LEU A 397 -19.82 3.64 -7.90
CA LEU A 397 -19.81 5.04 -8.32
C LEU A 397 -19.39 5.22 -9.77
N SER A 398 -18.41 4.45 -10.27
CA SER A 398 -18.05 4.53 -11.70
C SER A 398 -19.24 4.16 -12.60
N SER A 399 -19.98 3.10 -12.23
CA SER A 399 -21.19 2.69 -12.94
C SER A 399 -22.27 3.77 -12.92
N LEU A 400 -22.50 4.40 -11.76
CA LEU A 400 -23.47 5.49 -11.62
C LEU A 400 -23.08 6.72 -12.45
N TYR A 401 -21.82 7.15 -12.37
CA TYR A 401 -21.34 8.33 -13.08
C TYR A 401 -21.27 8.13 -14.59
N ALA A 402 -21.03 6.90 -15.05
CA ALA A 402 -21.02 6.57 -16.47
C ALA A 402 -22.38 6.81 -17.16
N ILE A 403 -23.49 6.78 -16.43
CA ILE A 403 -24.84 7.11 -16.95
C ILE A 403 -24.90 8.55 -17.45
N PHE A 404 -24.27 9.47 -16.71
CA PHE A 404 -24.32 10.92 -16.99
C PHE A 404 -23.11 11.41 -17.77
N LYS A 405 -21.98 10.71 -17.64
CA LYS A 405 -20.72 11.04 -18.31
C LYS A 405 -20.08 9.74 -18.84
N PRO A 406 -20.56 9.24 -20.00
CA PRO A 406 -20.06 8.01 -20.60
C PRO A 406 -18.55 8.08 -20.84
N ASP A 407 -17.90 6.92 -20.76
CA ASP A 407 -16.47 6.84 -20.98
C ASP A 407 -16.19 6.89 -22.49
N ASP A 408 -15.59 7.98 -22.98
CA ASP A 408 -15.25 8.08 -24.41
C ASP A 408 -14.18 7.04 -24.85
N GLU A 409 -13.47 6.40 -23.91
CA GLU A 409 -12.54 5.29 -24.20
C GLU A 409 -13.28 4.02 -24.71
N ASP A 410 -14.52 3.78 -24.27
CA ASP A 410 -15.34 2.61 -24.65
C ASP A 410 -15.90 2.69 -26.08
N LYS A 411 -15.75 3.84 -26.77
CA LYS A 411 -16.17 3.97 -28.17
C LYS A 411 -15.18 3.34 -29.16
N THR A 412 -14.00 2.89 -28.71
CA THR A 412 -12.96 2.31 -29.59
C THR A 412 -12.91 0.78 -29.58
N THR A 413 -13.67 0.13 -28.70
CA THR A 413 -13.82 -1.33 -28.63
C THR A 413 -15.15 -1.74 -29.25
N LYS A 414 -15.24 -1.69 -30.59
CA LYS A 414 -16.27 -2.48 -31.29
C LYS A 414 -16.04 -3.96 -30.94
N PRO A 415 -17.09 -4.71 -30.57
CA PRO A 415 -16.96 -6.15 -30.40
C PRO A 415 -16.61 -6.75 -31.77
N VAL A 416 -15.49 -7.46 -31.84
CA VAL A 416 -15.17 -8.39 -32.93
C VAL A 416 -15.48 -9.79 -32.43
#